data_AF-A0A6V7HFX9-F1
#
_entry.id   AF-A0A6V7HFX9-F1
#
_cell.length_a   1.000
_cell.length_b   1.000
_cell.length_c   1.000
_cell.angle_alpha   90.00
_cell.angle_beta   90.00
_cell.angle_gamma   90.00
#
_symmetry.space_group_name_H-M   'P 1'
#
loop_
_entity.id
_entity.type
_entity.pdbx_description
1 polymer ?
#
loop_
_entity_poly.entity_id
_entity_poly.type
_entity_poly.pdbx_seq_one_letter_code
_entity_poly.pdbx_strand_id
1 'polypeptide(L)'
;MSWFTNTIRTAISVWVPQVMPVRFRYHADKVARGPLVRRFGYNDPIDMKGLLPRNSDKKLPMPIYRPKDAWAEKRALFGQNDYIDILGSEKLHPTRILYNVPAWLRGISGNEYQILLRKQKMLKR
;
A
#
# COMPACT_ATOMS: atom_id res chain seq x y z
N MET A 1 74.70 -65.19 11.50
CA MET A 1 73.62 -64.68 12.40
C MET A 1 72.98 -63.37 11.91
N SER A 2 73.10 -62.98 10.63
CA SER A 2 72.55 -61.69 10.12
C SER A 2 71.33 -61.83 9.20
N TRP A 3 71.01 -63.05 8.74
CA TRP A 3 69.88 -63.28 7.83
C TRP A 3 68.53 -63.31 8.55
N PHE A 4 68.47 -63.90 9.75
CA PHE A 4 67.29 -63.91 10.60
C PHE A 4 66.93 -62.53 11.17
N THR A 5 67.91 -61.67 11.42
CA THR A 5 67.67 -60.32 11.95
C THR A 5 67.11 -59.37 10.89
N ASN A 6 67.48 -59.59 9.62
CA ASN A 6 67.01 -58.79 8.50
C ASN A 6 65.57 -59.14 8.09
N THR A 7 65.15 -60.41 8.20
CA THR A 7 63.77 -60.83 7.94
C THR A 7 62.78 -60.33 9.01
N ILE A 8 63.20 -60.27 10.28
CA ILE A 8 62.41 -59.69 11.37
C ILE A 8 62.25 -58.17 11.15
N ARG A 9 63.29 -57.46 10.72
CA ARG A 9 63.21 -56.03 10.40
C ARG A 9 62.30 -55.72 9.20
N THR A 10 62.24 -56.59 8.19
CA THR A 10 61.31 -56.41 7.05
C THR A 10 59.87 -56.77 7.42
N ALA A 11 59.63 -57.68 8.37
CA ALA A 11 58.28 -57.99 8.86
C ALA A 11 57.72 -56.89 9.80
N ILE A 12 58.62 -56.13 10.45
CA ILE A 12 58.28 -54.92 11.22
C ILE A 12 58.11 -53.70 10.27
N SER A 13 58.28 -53.88 8.96
CA SER A 13 58.08 -52.81 7.98
C SER A 13 56.59 -52.44 7.88
N VAL A 14 56.28 -51.49 8.75
CA VAL A 14 55.24 -50.48 8.67
C VAL A 14 53.86 -51.04 8.32
N TRP A 15 53.20 -51.61 9.33
CA TRP A 15 51.75 -51.61 9.38
C TRP A 15 51.27 -50.15 9.47
N VAL A 16 51.26 -49.44 8.34
CA VAL A 16 50.46 -48.21 8.20
C VAL A 16 49.06 -48.69 7.88
N PRO A 17 48.10 -48.61 8.81
CA PRO A 17 46.72 -48.88 8.44
C PRO A 17 46.34 -47.95 7.30
N GLN A 18 45.81 -48.48 6.21
CA GLN A 18 45.21 -47.69 5.14
C GLN A 18 43.99 -46.97 5.73
N VAL A 19 44.20 -45.77 6.27
CA VAL A 19 43.11 -44.93 6.78
C VAL A 19 42.43 -44.29 5.58
N MET A 20 41.46 -45.01 5.00
CA MET A 20 40.57 -44.41 4.01
C MET A 20 39.62 -43.45 4.73
N PRO A 21 39.68 -42.13 4.51
CA PRO A 21 38.68 -41.23 5.03
C PRO A 21 37.34 -41.58 4.37
N VAL A 22 36.42 -42.13 5.14
CA VAL A 22 35.05 -42.38 4.66
C VAL A 22 34.42 -41.03 4.37
N ARG A 23 34.32 -40.68 3.08
CA ARG A 23 33.82 -39.39 2.54
C ARG A 23 32.44 -38.97 3.08
N PHE A 24 31.70 -39.87 3.71
CA PHE A 24 30.33 -39.69 4.17
C PHE A 24 30.09 -40.02 5.66
N ARG A 25 31.14 -40.15 6.50
CA ARG A 25 30.97 -40.43 7.94
C ARG A 25 29.99 -39.46 8.62
N TYR A 26 30.08 -38.18 8.28
CA TYR A 26 29.23 -37.11 8.83
C TYR A 26 27.95 -36.86 8.02
N HIS A 27 27.71 -37.59 6.93
CA HIS A 27 26.49 -37.46 6.15
C HIS A 27 25.30 -38.05 6.91
N ALA A 28 25.49 -39.20 7.58
CA ALA A 28 24.47 -39.80 8.45
C ALA A 28 24.07 -38.83 9.57
N ASP A 29 25.04 -38.22 10.25
CA ASP A 29 24.78 -37.24 11.32
C ASP A 29 24.11 -35.96 10.79
N LYS A 30 24.45 -35.54 9.57
CA LYS A 30 23.83 -34.39 8.90
C LYS A 30 22.38 -34.68 8.50
N VAL A 31 22.11 -35.89 8.01
CA VAL A 31 20.74 -36.35 7.69
C VAL A 31 19.92 -36.50 8.97
N ALA A 32 20.50 -37.07 10.04
CA ALA A 32 19.86 -37.22 11.35
C ALA A 32 19.53 -35.87 12.02
N ARG A 33 20.39 -34.86 11.85
CA ARG A 33 20.14 -33.48 12.31
C ARG A 33 19.04 -32.75 11.53
N GLY A 34 18.64 -33.27 10.36
CA GLY A 34 17.62 -32.65 9.52
C GLY A 34 18.10 -31.38 8.81
N PRO A 35 17.20 -30.70 8.07
CA PRO A 35 17.52 -29.45 7.41
C PRO A 35 17.89 -28.38 8.46
N LEU A 36 18.98 -27.65 8.21
CA LEU A 36 19.38 -26.54 9.06
C LEU A 36 18.28 -25.46 9.09
N VAL A 37 17.64 -25.28 10.24
CA VAL A 37 16.63 -24.23 10.44
C VAL A 37 17.35 -22.89 10.53
N ARG A 38 17.41 -22.16 9.42
CA ARG A 38 17.96 -20.81 9.38
C ARG A 38 16.93 -19.82 9.93
N ARG A 39 17.40 -18.87 10.76
CA ARG A 39 16.56 -17.78 11.32
C ARG A 39 15.43 -18.27 12.24
N PHE A 40 15.68 -19.34 13.00
CA PHE A 40 14.74 -19.79 14.03
C PHE A 40 14.47 -18.65 15.03
N GLY A 41 13.20 -18.26 15.19
CA GLY A 41 12.77 -17.15 16.05
C GLY A 41 12.87 -15.75 15.44
N TYR A 42 13.24 -15.61 14.17
CA TYR A 42 13.21 -14.31 13.48
C TYR A 42 11.78 -13.94 13.07
N ASN A 43 11.27 -12.83 13.60
CA ASN A 43 10.02 -12.22 13.16
C ASN A 43 10.33 -11.09 12.18
N ASP A 44 9.84 -11.21 10.95
CA ASP A 44 9.98 -10.17 9.92
C ASP A 44 9.13 -8.95 10.31
N PRO A 45 9.70 -7.74 10.42
CA PRO A 45 8.93 -6.53 10.72
C PRO A 45 8.01 -6.09 9.57
N ILE A 46 8.20 -6.64 8.36
CA ILE A 46 7.43 -6.29 7.16
C ILE A 46 6.19 -7.19 7.07
N ASP A 47 5.00 -6.59 7.08
CA ASP A 47 3.75 -7.33 6.90
C ASP A 47 3.56 -7.72 5.42
N MET A 48 4.05 -8.90 5.03
CA MET A 48 3.98 -9.42 3.66
C MET A 48 2.61 -10.03 3.29
N LYS A 49 1.53 -9.75 4.03
CA LYS A 49 0.19 -10.34 3.77
C LYS A 49 -0.46 -9.85 2.46
N GLY A 50 0.01 -8.77 1.83
CA GLY A 50 -0.53 -8.30 0.55
C GLY A 50 0.09 -7.02 0.01
N LEU A 51 -0.43 -6.54 -1.12
CA LEU A 51 0.05 -5.34 -1.83
C LEU A 51 -0.27 -4.02 -1.11
N LEU A 52 -1.25 -4.02 -0.21
CA LEU A 52 -1.68 -2.84 0.54
C LEU A 52 -1.29 -2.99 2.01
N PRO A 53 -0.73 -1.95 2.64
CA PRO A 53 -0.49 -1.96 4.08
C PRO A 53 -1.85 -1.95 4.79
N ARG A 54 -2.29 -3.12 5.26
CA ARG A 54 -3.54 -3.28 5.99
C ARG A 54 -3.26 -3.87 7.36
N ASN A 55 -3.67 -3.17 8.41
CA ASN A 55 -3.55 -3.66 9.79
C ASN A 55 -4.46 -4.88 10.08
N SER A 56 -5.50 -5.10 9.26
CA SER A 56 -6.38 -6.27 9.37
C SER A 56 -7.12 -6.54 8.06
N ASP A 57 -7.46 -7.81 7.80
CA ASP A 57 -8.29 -8.24 6.65
C ASP A 57 -9.80 -8.00 6.86
N LYS A 58 -10.18 -7.27 7.92
CA LYS A 58 -11.58 -6.95 8.20
C LYS A 58 -12.11 -6.00 7.13
N LYS A 59 -13.16 -6.40 6.42
CA LYS A 59 -13.93 -5.51 5.54
C LYS A 59 -14.55 -4.41 6.41
N LEU A 60 -14.38 -3.14 6.00
CA LEU A 60 -15.08 -2.02 6.63
C LEU A 60 -16.59 -2.25 6.51
N PRO A 61 -17.38 -1.88 7.54
CA PRO A 61 -18.83 -2.00 7.46
C PRO A 61 -19.35 -1.12 6.31
N MET A 62 -20.33 -1.65 5.58
CA MET A 62 -21.03 -0.86 4.57
C MET A 62 -21.70 0.35 5.24
N PRO A 63 -21.67 1.54 4.63
CA PRO A 63 -22.38 2.69 5.17
C PRO A 63 -23.87 2.39 5.25
N ILE A 64 -24.53 2.92 6.28
CA ILE A 64 -25.99 2.80 6.44
C ILE A 64 -26.66 3.43 5.21
N TYR A 65 -27.50 2.65 4.54
CA TYR A 65 -28.28 3.14 3.40
C TYR A 65 -29.22 4.26 3.84
N ARG A 66 -29.15 5.41 3.16
CA ARG A 66 -30.09 6.51 3.34
C ARG A 66 -30.84 6.72 2.03
N PRO A 67 -32.15 6.39 1.96
CA PRO A 67 -32.92 6.62 0.75
C PRO A 67 -32.95 8.12 0.44
N LYS A 68 -32.82 8.46 -0.84
CA LYS A 68 -32.89 9.84 -1.31
C LYS A 68 -34.33 10.15 -1.68
N ASP A 69 -34.92 11.19 -1.10
CA ASP A 69 -36.17 11.74 -1.60
C ASP A 69 -35.91 12.47 -2.92
N ALA A 70 -36.51 11.98 -4.01
CA ALA A 70 -36.39 12.57 -5.33
C ALA A 70 -37.25 13.83 -5.49
N TRP A 71 -38.34 13.93 -4.72
CA TRP A 71 -39.36 14.99 -4.80
C TRP A 71 -39.28 15.99 -3.66
N ALA A 72 -38.18 15.98 -2.90
CA ALA A 72 -37.88 17.03 -1.94
C ALA A 72 -37.99 18.40 -2.63
N GLU A 73 -38.63 19.37 -1.97
CA GLU A 73 -38.96 20.69 -2.52
C GLU A 73 -37.78 21.35 -3.25
N LYS A 74 -36.58 21.32 -2.65
CA LYS A 74 -35.35 21.86 -3.26
C LYS A 74 -35.00 21.24 -4.61
N ARG A 75 -35.27 19.95 -4.82
CA ARG A 75 -35.03 19.24 -6.08
C ARG A 75 -36.17 19.45 -7.06
N ALA A 76 -37.41 19.40 -6.58
CA ALA A 76 -38.59 19.61 -7.40
C ALA A 76 -38.63 21.03 -8.00
N LEU A 77 -38.22 22.04 -7.25
CA LEU A 77 -38.22 23.45 -7.68
C LEU A 77 -36.88 23.92 -8.31
N PHE A 78 -35.92 23.01 -8.47
CA PHE A 78 -34.61 23.37 -9.01
C PHE A 78 -34.73 23.84 -10.48
N GLY A 79 -34.21 25.04 -10.78
CA GLY A 79 -34.19 25.61 -12.13
C GLY A 79 -35.45 26.35 -12.56
N GLN A 80 -36.48 26.44 -11.71
CA GLN A 80 -37.77 27.06 -12.07
C GLN A 80 -37.66 28.48 -12.61
N ASN A 81 -36.70 29.29 -12.13
CA ASN A 81 -36.55 30.71 -12.45
C ASN A 81 -35.27 31.04 -13.25
N ASP A 82 -34.69 30.06 -13.94
CA ASP A 82 -33.41 30.26 -14.66
C ASP A 82 -33.56 31.19 -15.87
N TYR A 83 -34.74 31.24 -16.49
CA TYR A 83 -35.06 32.05 -17.67
C TYR A 83 -35.91 33.28 -17.35
N ILE A 84 -35.79 33.82 -16.13
CA ILE A 84 -36.60 34.96 -15.69
C ILE A 84 -36.34 36.25 -16.49
N ASP A 85 -35.18 36.35 -17.11
CA ASP A 85 -34.80 37.48 -17.95
C ASP A 85 -35.56 37.47 -19.28
N ILE A 86 -35.63 36.32 -19.96
CA ILE A 86 -36.23 36.19 -21.29
C ILE A 86 -37.74 35.93 -21.28
N LEU A 87 -38.27 35.29 -20.23
CA LEU A 87 -39.69 34.95 -20.10
C LEU A 87 -40.43 35.83 -19.08
N GLY A 88 -39.70 36.67 -18.34
CA GLY A 88 -40.24 37.51 -17.28
C GLY A 88 -40.42 38.96 -17.69
N SER A 89 -40.09 39.88 -16.78
CA SER A 89 -40.26 41.33 -16.97
C SER A 89 -38.98 42.03 -17.46
N GLU A 90 -37.95 41.28 -17.84
CA GLU A 90 -36.61 41.75 -18.25
C GLU A 90 -35.85 42.62 -17.21
N LYS A 91 -36.45 42.89 -16.04
CA LYS A 91 -35.88 43.74 -14.98
C LYS A 91 -34.77 43.07 -14.17
N LEU A 92 -34.68 41.73 -14.20
CA LEU A 92 -33.81 40.95 -13.31
C LEU A 92 -33.00 39.92 -14.09
N HIS A 93 -31.66 40.04 -14.02
CA HIS A 93 -30.74 39.08 -14.63
C HIS A 93 -30.52 37.86 -13.70
N PRO A 94 -30.47 36.61 -14.22
CA PRO A 94 -30.38 35.37 -13.42
C PRO A 94 -29.24 35.35 -12.39
N THR A 95 -28.08 35.91 -12.75
CA THR A 95 -26.93 36.12 -11.85
C THR A 95 -27.28 36.73 -10.48
N ARG A 96 -28.30 37.60 -10.43
CA ARG A 96 -28.70 38.28 -9.18
C ARG A 96 -29.45 37.37 -8.21
N ILE A 97 -30.06 36.29 -8.71
CA ILE A 97 -30.87 35.32 -7.94
C ILE A 97 -30.00 34.27 -7.24
N LEU A 98 -28.71 34.21 -7.55
CA LEU A 98 -27.74 33.30 -6.93
C LEU A 98 -27.43 33.69 -5.46
N TYR A 99 -28.42 33.56 -4.57
CA TYR A 99 -28.34 33.97 -3.16
C TYR A 99 -27.31 33.16 -2.35
N ASN A 100 -27.12 31.90 -2.74
CA ASN A 100 -26.17 31.00 -2.08
C ASN A 100 -24.71 31.27 -2.47
N VAL A 101 -24.48 32.10 -3.50
CA VAL A 101 -23.14 32.41 -4.02
C VAL A 101 -22.69 33.76 -3.47
N PRO A 102 -21.44 33.88 -2.96
CA PRO A 102 -20.92 35.16 -2.50
C PRO A 102 -21.00 36.25 -3.57
N ALA A 103 -21.34 37.48 -3.18
CA ALA A 103 -21.57 38.58 -4.11
C ALA A 103 -20.40 38.87 -5.06
N TRP A 104 -19.16 38.64 -4.60
CA TRP A 104 -17.94 38.83 -5.39
C TRP A 104 -17.72 37.74 -6.46
N LEU A 105 -18.42 36.61 -6.39
CA LEU A 105 -18.29 35.45 -7.29
C LEU A 105 -19.49 35.29 -8.25
N ARG A 106 -20.60 36.01 -8.04
CA ARG A 106 -21.80 35.90 -8.89
C ARG A 106 -21.51 36.34 -10.33
N GLY A 107 -21.79 35.46 -11.29
CA GLY A 107 -21.77 35.76 -12.73
C GLY A 107 -20.38 35.91 -13.32
N ILE A 108 -19.38 35.27 -12.73
CA ILE A 108 -17.99 35.40 -13.13
C ILE A 108 -17.43 34.01 -13.38
N SER A 109 -16.74 33.88 -14.51
CA SER A 109 -15.98 32.70 -14.89
C SER A 109 -14.52 33.12 -15.10
N GLY A 110 -13.57 32.32 -14.63
CA GLY A 110 -12.15 32.62 -14.79
C GLY A 110 -11.27 31.58 -14.12
N ASN A 111 -9.95 31.70 -14.34
CA ASN A 111 -8.96 30.88 -13.63
C ASN A 111 -8.90 31.28 -12.14
N GLU A 112 -8.46 30.37 -11.29
CA GLU A 112 -8.28 30.59 -9.85
C GLU A 112 -7.51 31.89 -9.55
N TYR A 113 -6.44 32.16 -10.29
CA TYR A 113 -5.67 33.40 -10.14
C TYR A 113 -6.53 34.66 -10.30
N GLN A 114 -7.41 34.71 -11.32
CA GLN A 114 -8.30 35.84 -11.57
C GLN A 114 -9.36 35.97 -10.47
N ILE A 115 -9.87 34.85 -9.99
CA ILE A 115 -10.85 34.78 -8.90
C ILE A 115 -10.23 35.32 -7.60
N LEU A 116 -8.98 34.93 -7.29
CA LEU A 116 -8.26 35.40 -6.10
C LEU A 116 -7.93 36.88 -6.16
N LEU A 117 -7.45 37.39 -7.30
CA LEU A 117 -7.23 38.82 -7.51
C LEU A 117 -8.51 39.63 -7.29
N ARG A 118 -9.64 39.15 -7.82
CA ARG A 118 -10.94 39.80 -7.62
C ARG A 118 -11.38 39.77 -6.16
N LYS A 119 -11.26 38.61 -5.50
CA LYS A 119 -11.57 38.46 -4.07
C LYS A 119 -10.79 39.47 -3.24
N GLN A 120 -9.48 39.59 -3.50
CA GLN A 120 -8.64 40.58 -2.84
C GLN A 120 -9.12 42.01 -3.12
N LYS A 121 -9.37 42.37 -4.39
CA LYS A 121 -9.84 43.71 -4.77
C LYS A 121 -11.18 44.09 -4.13
N MET A 122 -12.13 43.16 -4.01
CA MET A 122 -13.47 43.43 -3.49
C MET A 122 -13.59 43.39 -1.97
N LEU A 123 -12.72 42.62 -1.29
CA LEU A 123 -12.81 42.41 0.16
C LEU A 123 -11.74 43.16 0.97
N LYS A 124 -10.67 43.65 0.32
CA LYS A 124 -9.66 44.46 1.00
C LYS A 124 -10.27 45.81 1.38
N ARG A 125 -10.22 46.15 2.67
CA ARG A 125 -10.55 47.47 3.21
C ARG A 125 -9.40 48.44 2.99
#